data_AF-A0A7Y3B057-F1
#
_entry.id   AF-A0A7Y3B057-F1
#
_cell.length_a   1.000
_cell.length_b   1.000
_cell.length_c   1.000
_cell.angle_alpha   90.00
_cell.angle_beta   90.00
_cell.angle_gamma   90.00
#
_symmetry.space_group_name_H-M   'P 1'
#
loop_
_entity.id
_entity.type
_entity.pdbx_description
1 polymer ?
#
loop_
_entity_poly.entity_id
_entity_poly.type
_entity_poly.pdbx_seq_one_letter_code
_entity_poly.pdbx_strand_id
1 'polypeptide(L)'
;MNKLKSLIFLGTMAVLGSCVTINVYFPSAAAERAAERFVEDVLGEANDESSLFQPLRLPHEVVYLAAAGLLDALVPSAMAQQPDFEINTPQINAIKSRMAQRQRQQLDGWFSAGAIGFSNDGLVAIRDRAIVPLNERRLLESVVADENRDRKAVYREIAVANGQPQWERQVQETWSKEWIANARPGWYYQAPGGQWRQK
;
A
#
# COMPACT_ATOMS: atom_id res chain seq x y z
N MET A 1 62.03 -0.95 -1.23
CA MET A 1 61.19 0.26 -1.36
C MET A 1 60.05 0.16 -2.38
N ASN A 2 60.20 -0.59 -3.48
CA ASN A 2 59.16 -0.65 -4.53
C ASN A 2 57.93 -1.50 -4.16
N LYS A 3 58.09 -2.55 -3.33
CA LYS A 3 56.95 -3.37 -2.86
C LYS A 3 56.03 -2.64 -1.87
N LEU A 4 56.60 -1.76 -1.03
CA LEU A 4 55.81 -0.94 -0.10
C LEU A 4 54.98 0.13 -0.83
N LYS A 5 55.55 0.73 -1.89
CA LYS A 5 54.81 1.65 -2.77
C LYS A 5 53.67 0.95 -3.52
N SER A 6 53.89 -0.30 -3.98
CA SER A 6 52.86 -1.10 -4.65
C SER A 6 51.71 -1.50 -3.70
N LEU A 7 52.02 -1.88 -2.45
CA LEU A 7 51.03 -2.17 -1.41
C LEU A 7 50.22 -0.93 -0.98
N ILE A 8 50.86 0.25 -0.91
CA ILE A 8 50.17 1.51 -0.63
C ILE A 8 49.28 1.91 -1.82
N PHE A 9 49.72 1.70 -3.06
CA PHE A 9 48.92 1.96 -4.26
C PHE A 9 47.68 1.06 -4.35
N LEU A 10 47.81 -0.22 -3.96
CA LEU A 10 46.68 -1.17 -3.97
C LEU A 10 45.66 -0.86 -2.86
N GLY A 11 46.11 -0.40 -1.68
CA GLY A 11 45.23 -0.03 -0.56
C GLY A 11 44.47 1.28 -0.78
N THR A 12 45.08 2.24 -1.47
CA THR A 12 44.47 3.58 -1.71
C THR A 12 43.31 3.51 -2.72
N MET A 13 43.31 2.52 -3.62
CA MET A 13 42.25 2.33 -4.63
C MET A 13 40.98 1.67 -4.06
N ALA A 14 41.05 1.06 -2.86
CA ALA A 14 39.91 0.42 -2.20
C ALA A 14 39.03 1.38 -1.38
N VAL A 15 39.48 2.61 -1.11
CA VAL A 15 38.82 3.53 -0.16
C VAL A 15 37.93 4.58 -0.86
N LEU A 16 37.95 4.66 -2.19
CA LEU A 16 37.24 5.71 -2.96
C LEU A 16 35.78 5.38 -3.32
N GLY A 17 35.20 4.30 -2.79
CA GLY A 17 33.86 3.81 -3.18
C GLY A 17 32.71 4.05 -2.18
N SER A 18 32.92 4.74 -1.05
CA SER A 18 31.93 4.78 0.03
C SER A 18 30.91 5.92 -0.03
N CYS A 19 31.07 6.89 -0.94
CA CYS A 19 30.02 7.87 -1.20
C CYS A 19 28.99 7.26 -2.16
N VAL A 20 28.21 6.30 -1.69
CA VAL A 20 26.97 5.91 -2.36
C VAL A 20 26.00 7.06 -2.15
N THR A 21 25.76 7.85 -3.19
CA THR A 21 24.60 8.73 -3.26
C THR A 21 23.37 7.82 -3.29
N ILE A 22 22.89 7.38 -2.12
CA ILE A 22 21.60 6.70 -2.02
C ILE A 22 20.56 7.79 -2.28
N ASN A 23 20.30 8.07 -3.55
CA ASN A 23 19.12 8.82 -3.95
C ASN A 23 17.93 7.92 -3.65
N VAL A 24 17.36 8.04 -2.44
CA VAL A 24 16.19 7.26 -2.04
C VAL A 24 15.00 7.75 -2.87
N TYR A 25 14.80 7.12 -4.02
CA TYR A 25 13.62 7.31 -4.84
C TYR A 25 12.43 6.62 -4.18
N PHE A 26 11.22 7.16 -4.40
CA PHE A 26 9.98 6.57 -3.91
C PHE A 26 9.78 5.15 -4.49
N PRO A 27 9.69 4.08 -3.68
CA PRO A 27 9.62 2.71 -4.17
C PRO A 27 8.21 2.39 -4.68
N SER A 28 7.82 2.93 -5.84
CA SER A 28 6.45 2.90 -6.35
C SER A 28 5.85 1.51 -6.42
N ALA A 29 6.59 0.52 -6.91
CA ALA A 29 6.10 -0.86 -7.00
C ALA A 29 5.86 -1.52 -5.63
N ALA A 30 6.65 -1.18 -4.61
CA ALA A 30 6.41 -1.65 -3.24
C ALA A 30 5.21 -0.93 -2.62
N ALA A 31 5.10 0.37 -2.85
CA ALA A 31 3.97 1.18 -2.40
C ALA A 31 2.64 0.75 -3.04
N GLU A 32 2.62 0.39 -4.32
CA GLU A 32 1.45 -0.13 -5.05
C GLU A 32 0.99 -1.45 -4.45
N ARG A 33 1.88 -2.42 -4.24
CA ARG A 33 1.52 -3.70 -3.60
C ARG A 33 1.05 -3.54 -2.16
N ALA A 34 1.65 -2.62 -1.42
CA ALA A 34 1.24 -2.30 -0.07
C ALA A 34 -0.16 -1.66 -0.04
N ALA A 35 -0.44 -0.76 -0.99
CA ALA A 35 -1.73 -0.12 -1.17
C ALA A 35 -2.81 -1.15 -1.54
N GLU A 36 -2.55 -2.03 -2.51
CA GLU A 36 -3.47 -3.09 -2.93
C GLU A 36 -3.94 -3.91 -1.72
N ARG A 37 -3.01 -4.46 -0.94
CA ARG A 37 -3.33 -5.25 0.26
C ARG A 37 -4.08 -4.46 1.32
N PHE A 38 -3.67 -3.21 1.58
CA PHE A 38 -4.35 -2.38 2.56
C PHE A 38 -5.79 -2.09 2.14
N VAL A 39 -5.98 -1.73 0.87
CA VAL A 39 -7.30 -1.40 0.31
C VAL A 39 -8.20 -2.63 0.33
N GLU A 40 -7.68 -3.80 -0.04
CA GLU A 40 -8.38 -5.08 0.05
C GLU A 40 -8.80 -5.39 1.50
N ASP A 41 -7.91 -5.22 2.48
CA ASP A 41 -8.22 -5.42 3.90
C ASP A 41 -9.34 -4.49 4.41
N VAL A 42 -9.39 -3.24 3.92
CA VAL A 42 -10.40 -2.27 4.34
C VAL A 42 -11.73 -2.48 3.63
N LEU A 43 -11.71 -2.74 2.32
CA LEU A 43 -12.91 -2.93 1.50
C LEU A 43 -13.47 -4.35 1.55
N GLY A 44 -12.66 -5.32 2.00
CA GLY A 44 -13.05 -6.71 2.14
C GLY A 44 -14.14 -6.90 3.18
N GLU A 45 -14.90 -7.98 3.01
CA GLU A 45 -15.72 -8.49 4.10
C GLU A 45 -14.81 -8.90 5.25
N ALA A 46 -15.24 -8.69 6.50
CA ALA A 46 -14.49 -9.21 7.63
C ALA A 46 -14.45 -10.73 7.47
N ASN A 47 -13.29 -11.26 7.07
CA ASN A 47 -12.96 -12.62 7.43
C ASN A 47 -12.91 -12.60 8.96
N ASP A 48 -14.00 -12.99 9.61
CA ASP A 48 -13.90 -13.66 10.90
C ASP A 48 -12.84 -14.74 10.69
N GLU A 49 -11.81 -14.74 11.56
CA GLU A 49 -10.56 -15.49 11.41
C GLU A 49 -9.51 -14.72 10.59
N SER A 50 -8.59 -13.98 11.22
CA SER A 50 -7.45 -14.65 11.87
C SER A 50 -7.28 -16.05 11.30
N SER A 51 -6.69 -16.18 10.10
CA SER A 51 -6.18 -17.45 9.61
C SER A 51 -5.00 -17.90 10.49
N LEU A 52 -5.36 -18.26 11.73
CA LEU A 52 -4.64 -19.02 12.73
C LEU A 52 -4.65 -20.52 12.39
N PHE A 53 -4.90 -20.88 11.13
CA PHE A 53 -4.71 -22.23 10.62
C PHE A 53 -4.27 -22.16 9.15
N GLN A 54 -2.96 -22.04 8.94
CA GLN A 54 -2.36 -22.61 7.75
C GLN A 54 -2.42 -24.14 7.94
N PRO A 55 -3.21 -24.92 7.18
CA PRO A 55 -3.03 -26.35 7.21
C PRO A 55 -1.65 -26.63 6.64
N LEU A 56 -0.83 -27.32 7.43
CA LEU A 56 0.46 -27.88 7.05
C LEU A 56 0.32 -28.59 5.70
N ARG A 57 0.71 -27.91 4.63
CA ARG A 57 0.79 -28.48 3.29
C ARG A 57 2.12 -29.21 3.23
N LEU A 58 2.09 -30.51 3.53
CA LEU A 58 3.27 -31.36 3.34
C LEU A 58 3.65 -31.38 1.85
N PRO A 59 4.93 -31.24 1.48
CA PRO A 59 5.31 -30.90 0.11
C PRO A 59 5.39 -32.15 -0.79
N HIS A 60 4.79 -32.09 -1.97
CA HIS A 60 5.19 -32.91 -3.13
C HIS A 60 6.51 -32.40 -3.77
N GLU A 61 7.20 -31.44 -3.14
CA GLU A 61 8.43 -30.81 -3.66
C GLU A 61 9.72 -31.62 -3.47
N VAL A 62 9.71 -32.67 -2.64
CA VAL A 62 10.94 -33.45 -2.36
C VAL A 62 11.49 -34.19 -3.58
N VAL A 63 10.73 -34.34 -4.67
CA VAL A 63 11.16 -35.08 -5.87
C VAL A 63 11.81 -34.17 -6.93
N TYR A 64 11.53 -32.86 -6.96
CA TYR A 64 12.12 -31.93 -7.95
C TYR A 64 13.41 -31.25 -7.49
N LEU A 65 13.65 -31.15 -6.17
CA LEU A 65 14.80 -30.47 -5.58
C LEU A 65 16.15 -31.13 -5.91
N ALA A 66 16.18 -32.42 -6.24
CA ALA A 66 17.41 -33.13 -6.56
C ALA A 66 17.97 -32.79 -7.97
N ALA A 67 17.15 -32.27 -8.89
CA ALA A 67 17.56 -31.97 -10.27
C ALA A 67 17.95 -30.50 -10.50
N ALA A 68 17.50 -29.56 -9.65
CA ALA A 68 17.72 -28.12 -9.85
C ALA A 68 19.00 -27.56 -9.21
N GLY A 69 19.59 -28.25 -8.22
CA GLY A 69 20.73 -27.75 -7.44
C GLY A 69 22.06 -27.62 -8.22
N LEU A 70 22.14 -28.12 -9.45
CA LEU A 70 23.36 -28.06 -10.27
C LEU A 70 23.43 -26.84 -11.21
N LEU A 71 22.33 -26.09 -11.39
CA LEU A 71 22.28 -24.89 -12.25
C LEU A 71 22.35 -23.57 -11.46
N ASP A 72 22.02 -23.57 -10.17
CA ASP A 72 21.97 -22.37 -9.32
C ASP A 72 23.36 -21.94 -8.78
N ALA A 73 24.40 -22.77 -8.97
CA ALA A 73 25.77 -22.46 -8.56
C ALA A 73 26.48 -21.46 -9.49
N LEU A 74 25.93 -21.16 -10.67
CA LEU A 74 26.59 -20.37 -11.72
C LEU A 74 25.99 -18.97 -11.94
N VAL A 75 24.83 -18.69 -11.38
CA VAL A 75 24.21 -17.37 -11.42
C VAL A 75 23.69 -17.10 -10.02
N PRO A 76 24.27 -16.13 -9.26
CA PRO A 76 23.60 -15.66 -8.06
C PRO A 76 22.21 -15.24 -8.49
N SER A 77 21.18 -15.93 -7.99
CA SER A 77 19.82 -15.44 -8.08
C SER A 77 19.82 -14.10 -7.36
N ALA A 78 19.95 -13.03 -8.14
CA ALA A 78 19.74 -11.68 -7.67
C ALA A 78 18.24 -11.59 -7.38
N MET A 79 17.82 -12.15 -6.25
CA MET A 79 16.54 -11.83 -5.64
C MET A 79 16.64 -10.35 -5.37
N ALA A 80 16.05 -9.55 -6.27
CA ALA A 80 15.93 -8.13 -6.10
C ALA A 80 15.18 -7.92 -4.79
N GLN A 81 15.92 -7.66 -3.71
CA GLN A 81 15.38 -7.22 -2.44
C GLN A 81 14.65 -5.91 -2.76
N GLN A 82 13.32 -6.01 -2.87
CA GLN A 82 12.49 -4.85 -3.06
C GLN A 82 12.73 -3.93 -1.86
N PRO A 83 12.82 -2.61 -2.07
CA PRO A 83 12.98 -1.67 -0.98
C PRO A 83 11.92 -1.96 0.09
N ASP A 84 12.35 -2.08 1.34
CA ASP A 84 11.46 -2.28 2.46
C ASP A 84 10.53 -1.07 2.56
N PHE A 85 9.23 -1.29 2.34
CA PHE A 85 8.20 -0.25 2.38
C PHE A 85 7.30 -0.53 3.57
N GLU A 86 7.60 0.14 4.68
CA GLU A 86 7.00 -0.14 5.98
C GLU A 86 5.57 0.40 6.03
N ILE A 87 4.60 -0.50 6.23
CA ILE A 87 3.19 -0.16 6.40
C ILE A 87 2.55 -0.86 7.60
N ASN A 88 3.28 -1.71 8.32
CA ASN A 88 2.77 -2.57 9.37
C ASN A 88 3.16 -2.04 10.75
N THR A 89 2.94 -0.74 10.98
CA THR A 89 3.12 -0.14 12.30
C THR A 89 1.86 -0.29 13.16
N PRO A 90 1.96 -0.30 14.51
CA PRO A 90 0.79 -0.31 15.39
C PRO A 90 -0.20 0.83 15.09
N GLN A 91 0.31 2.01 14.73
CA GLN A 91 -0.47 3.20 14.40
C GLN A 91 -1.24 3.03 13.09
N ILE A 92 -0.56 2.58 12.02
CA ILE A 92 -1.21 2.33 10.73
C ILE A 92 -2.27 1.24 10.86
N ASN A 93 -1.95 0.15 11.57
CA ASN A 93 -2.88 -0.94 11.82
C ASN A 93 -4.12 -0.49 12.59
N ALA A 94 -3.96 0.37 13.61
CA ALA A 94 -5.10 0.92 14.34
C ALA A 94 -6.00 1.79 13.45
N ILE A 95 -5.42 2.57 12.53
CA ILE A 95 -6.21 3.34 11.55
C ILE A 95 -6.92 2.41 10.58
N LYS A 96 -6.21 1.40 10.04
CA LYS A 96 -6.77 0.37 9.14
C LYS A 96 -8.00 -0.30 9.75
N SER A 97 -7.92 -0.74 11.01
CA SER A 97 -9.04 -1.36 11.71
C SER A 97 -10.26 -0.44 11.83
N ARG A 98 -10.06 0.85 12.13
CA ARG A 98 -11.17 1.83 12.19
C ARG A 98 -11.79 2.06 10.81
N MET A 99 -10.97 2.17 9.76
CA MET A 99 -11.43 2.32 8.39
C MET A 99 -12.25 1.10 7.95
N ALA A 100 -11.75 -0.11 8.19
CA ALA A 100 -12.44 -1.35 7.84
C ALA A 100 -13.78 -1.49 8.58
N GLN A 101 -13.82 -1.12 9.88
CA GLN A 101 -15.07 -1.10 10.64
C GLN A 101 -16.07 -0.10 10.06
N ARG A 102 -15.63 1.14 9.78
CA ARG A 102 -16.47 2.19 9.20
C ARG A 102 -16.98 1.80 7.80
N GLN A 103 -16.13 1.15 7.02
CA GLN A 103 -16.47 0.63 5.71
C GLN A 103 -17.67 -0.31 5.81
N ARG A 104 -17.58 -1.34 6.66
CA ARG A 104 -18.65 -2.33 6.84
C ARG A 104 -19.92 -1.76 7.47
N GLN A 105 -19.78 -0.86 8.45
CA GLN A 105 -20.93 -0.39 9.22
C GLN A 105 -21.72 0.72 8.53
N GLN A 106 -21.08 1.54 7.70
CA GLN A 106 -21.67 2.79 7.21
C GLN A 106 -21.41 3.02 5.72
N LEU A 107 -20.15 2.96 5.28
CA LEU A 107 -19.81 3.40 3.92
C LEU A 107 -20.30 2.44 2.84
N ASP A 108 -20.25 1.12 3.05
CA ASP A 108 -20.60 0.13 2.02
C ASP A 108 -22.02 0.32 1.47
N GLY A 109 -23.00 0.56 2.36
CA GLY A 109 -24.37 0.84 1.97
C GLY A 109 -24.51 2.13 1.16
N TRP A 110 -23.79 3.19 1.54
CA TRP A 110 -23.83 4.47 0.81
C TRP A 110 -23.06 4.43 -0.51
N PHE A 111 -21.98 3.65 -0.63
CA PHE A 111 -21.30 3.40 -1.89
C PHE A 111 -22.21 2.62 -2.85
N SER A 112 -22.85 1.57 -2.34
CA SER A 112 -23.75 0.72 -3.12
C SER A 112 -25.01 1.47 -3.58
N ALA A 113 -25.53 2.37 -2.74
CA ALA A 113 -26.61 3.29 -3.13
C ALA A 113 -26.15 4.42 -4.06
N GLY A 114 -24.83 4.61 -4.21
CA GLY A 114 -24.25 5.72 -4.96
C GLY A 114 -24.42 7.08 -4.29
N ALA A 115 -24.69 7.16 -2.99
CA ALA A 115 -24.68 8.44 -2.27
C ALA A 115 -23.26 9.04 -2.20
N ILE A 116 -22.25 8.16 -2.15
CA ILE A 116 -20.83 8.51 -2.12
C ILE A 116 -20.07 7.80 -3.24
N GLY A 117 -18.85 8.26 -3.49
CA GLY A 117 -17.91 7.65 -4.42
C GLY A 117 -16.48 8.09 -4.12
N PHE A 118 -15.51 7.52 -4.82
CA PHE A 118 -14.12 7.95 -4.72
C PHE A 118 -13.88 9.21 -5.56
N SER A 119 -13.29 10.25 -4.98
CA SER A 119 -12.78 11.40 -5.75
C SER A 119 -11.50 11.03 -6.52
N ASN A 120 -11.08 11.89 -7.44
CA ASN A 120 -9.91 11.65 -8.29
C ASN A 120 -8.57 11.56 -7.50
N ASP A 121 -8.57 12.06 -6.27
CA ASP A 121 -7.46 11.97 -5.31
C ASP A 121 -7.60 10.80 -4.32
N GLY A 122 -8.58 9.89 -4.55
CA GLY A 122 -8.74 8.66 -3.78
C GLY A 122 -9.42 8.83 -2.43
N LEU A 123 -9.93 10.02 -2.13
CA LEU A 123 -10.74 10.28 -0.95
C LEU A 123 -12.20 9.90 -1.21
N VAL A 124 -13.00 9.86 -0.14
CA VAL A 124 -14.46 9.65 -0.25
C VAL A 124 -15.14 11.00 -0.42
N ALA A 125 -15.98 11.13 -1.44
CA ALA A 125 -16.77 12.32 -1.69
C ALA A 125 -18.26 12.00 -1.74
N ILE A 126 -19.08 12.92 -1.23
CA ILE A 126 -20.54 12.85 -1.36
C ILE A 126 -20.89 13.20 -2.80
N ARG A 127 -21.44 12.23 -3.53
CA ARG A 127 -21.88 12.38 -4.91
C ARG A 127 -23.30 12.92 -4.97
N ASP A 128 -24.21 12.27 -4.25
CA ASP A 128 -25.63 12.62 -4.24
C ASP A 128 -26.21 12.46 -2.84
N ARG A 129 -26.33 13.59 -2.15
CA ARG A 129 -26.91 13.67 -0.81
C ARG A 129 -28.41 13.39 -0.78
N ALA A 130 -29.11 13.53 -1.91
CA ALA A 130 -30.55 13.34 -1.98
C ALA A 130 -30.96 11.87 -1.80
N ILE A 131 -30.06 10.93 -2.14
CA ILE A 131 -30.22 9.49 -1.95
C ILE A 131 -30.35 9.11 -0.46
N VAL A 132 -29.75 9.90 0.44
CA VAL A 132 -29.75 9.63 1.88
C VAL A 132 -30.92 10.36 2.57
N PRO A 133 -31.68 9.68 3.45
CA PRO A 133 -32.76 10.28 4.24
C PRO A 133 -32.31 11.53 5.01
N LEU A 134 -33.20 12.52 5.15
CA LEU A 134 -32.85 13.82 5.72
C LEU A 134 -32.25 13.73 7.14
N ASN A 135 -32.75 12.80 7.96
CA ASN A 135 -32.26 12.54 9.32
C ASN A 135 -30.86 11.93 9.38
N GLU A 136 -30.38 11.30 8.30
CA GLU A 136 -29.07 10.64 8.22
C GLU A 136 -27.99 11.50 7.56
N ARG A 137 -28.37 12.58 6.87
CA ARG A 137 -27.44 13.41 6.09
C ARG A 137 -26.30 14.03 6.89
N ARG A 138 -26.53 14.37 8.17
CA ARG A 138 -25.44 14.87 9.03
C ARG A 138 -24.47 13.76 9.42
N LEU A 139 -24.98 12.55 9.64
CA LEU A 139 -24.16 11.37 9.92
C LEU A 139 -23.29 11.04 8.70
N LEU A 140 -23.86 11.07 7.49
CA LEU A 140 -23.11 10.92 6.24
C LEU A 140 -21.91 11.87 6.17
N GLU A 141 -22.14 13.16 6.41
CA GLU A 141 -21.08 14.18 6.35
C GLU A 141 -19.97 13.93 7.38
N SER A 142 -20.34 13.62 8.63
CA SER A 142 -19.35 13.33 9.67
C SER A 142 -18.53 12.07 9.37
N VAL A 143 -19.19 11.03 8.88
CA VAL A 143 -18.53 9.74 8.59
C VAL A 143 -17.58 9.87 7.40
N VAL A 144 -17.98 10.59 6.35
CA VAL A 144 -17.10 10.90 5.20
C VAL A 144 -15.91 11.74 5.64
N ALA A 145 -16.13 12.72 6.53
CA ALA A 145 -15.04 13.54 7.07
C ALA A 145 -14.05 12.72 7.91
N ASP A 146 -14.54 11.82 8.76
CA ASP A 146 -13.71 10.94 9.58
C ASP A 146 -12.94 9.92 8.74
N GLU A 147 -13.56 9.35 7.70
CA GLU A 147 -12.90 8.47 6.73
C GLU A 147 -11.74 9.18 6.03
N ASN A 148 -11.97 10.40 5.55
CA ASN A 148 -10.93 11.17 4.88
C ASN A 148 -9.83 11.65 5.83
N ARG A 149 -10.15 11.87 7.11
CA ARG A 149 -9.14 12.14 8.15
C ARG A 149 -8.24 10.93 8.36
N ASP A 150 -8.81 9.73 8.46
CA ASP A 150 -8.05 8.49 8.65
C ASP A 150 -7.20 8.14 7.41
N ARG A 151 -7.72 8.32 6.17
CA ARG A 151 -6.94 8.15 4.93
C ARG A 151 -5.70 9.04 4.90
N LYS A 152 -5.87 10.33 5.17
CA LYS A 152 -4.77 11.29 5.22
C LYS A 152 -3.77 10.97 6.33
N ALA A 153 -4.26 10.50 7.48
CA ALA A 153 -3.40 10.04 8.56
C ALA A 153 -2.55 8.85 8.12
N VAL A 154 -3.13 7.83 7.46
CA VAL A 154 -2.37 6.68 6.94
C VAL A 154 -1.27 7.11 6.00
N TYR A 155 -1.54 8.00 5.04
CA TYR A 155 -0.51 8.45 4.09
C TYR A 155 0.67 9.13 4.78
N ARG A 156 0.38 9.98 5.77
CA ARG A 156 1.40 10.64 6.59
C ARG A 156 2.18 9.64 7.43
N GLU A 157 1.49 8.73 8.14
CA GLU A 157 2.15 7.75 9.01
C GLU A 157 3.03 6.78 8.21
N ILE A 158 2.64 6.39 6.99
CA ILE A 158 3.49 5.61 6.08
C ILE A 158 4.74 6.40 5.72
N ALA A 159 4.60 7.67 5.32
CA ALA A 159 5.74 8.52 4.97
C ALA A 159 6.72 8.66 6.17
N VAL A 160 6.19 8.85 7.38
CA VAL A 160 6.99 8.93 8.62
C VAL A 160 7.66 7.59 8.96
N ALA A 161 6.94 6.47 8.87
CA ALA A 161 7.46 5.14 9.16
C ALA A 161 8.62 4.75 8.23
N ASN A 162 8.58 5.23 6.98
CA ASN A 162 9.63 5.01 5.99
C ASN A 162 10.77 6.05 6.08
N GLY A 163 10.74 6.96 7.06
CA GLY A 163 11.77 8.00 7.25
C GLY A 163 11.78 9.07 6.16
N GLN A 164 10.70 9.21 5.40
CA GLN A 164 10.59 10.09 4.23
C GLN A 164 9.26 10.88 4.26
N PRO A 165 9.09 11.86 5.16
CA PRO A 165 7.84 12.62 5.29
C PRO A 165 7.38 13.29 3.98
N GLN A 166 8.32 13.62 3.09
CA GLN A 166 8.02 14.21 1.78
C GLN A 166 7.30 13.25 0.81
N TRP A 167 7.30 11.94 1.10
CA TRP A 167 6.61 10.94 0.28
C TRP A 167 5.09 10.96 0.46
N GLU A 168 4.54 11.66 1.45
CA GLU A 168 3.10 11.65 1.75
C GLU A 168 2.21 11.84 0.50
N ARG A 169 2.56 12.81 -0.38
CA ARG A 169 1.82 13.04 -1.62
C ARG A 169 1.93 11.87 -2.61
N GLN A 170 3.12 11.29 -2.75
CA GLN A 170 3.36 10.16 -3.65
C GLN A 170 2.65 8.91 -3.15
N VAL A 171 2.60 8.71 -1.82
CA VAL A 171 1.78 7.68 -1.19
C VAL A 171 0.31 7.90 -1.53
N GLN A 172 -0.22 9.11 -1.34
CA GLN A 172 -1.61 9.42 -1.69
C GLN A 172 -1.90 9.16 -3.18
N GLU A 173 -1.03 9.60 -4.10
CA GLU A 173 -1.19 9.41 -5.55
C GLU A 173 -1.17 7.94 -5.98
N THR A 174 -0.35 7.11 -5.33
CA THR A 174 -0.35 5.66 -5.56
C THR A 174 -1.62 5.04 -5.02
N TRP A 175 -1.99 5.37 -3.78
CA TRP A 175 -3.12 4.75 -3.09
C TRP A 175 -4.47 5.17 -3.68
N SER A 176 -4.58 6.38 -4.23
CA SER A 176 -5.80 6.85 -4.87
C SER A 176 -6.21 6.00 -6.06
N LYS A 177 -5.21 5.57 -6.85
CA LYS A 177 -5.41 4.64 -7.96
C LYS A 177 -5.93 3.30 -7.45
N GLU A 178 -5.36 2.79 -6.37
CA GLU A 178 -5.79 1.51 -5.78
C GLU A 178 -7.20 1.55 -5.20
N TRP A 179 -7.60 2.64 -4.53
CA TRP A 179 -8.99 2.80 -4.08
C TRP A 179 -10.00 2.77 -5.23
N ILE A 180 -9.69 3.49 -6.32
CA ILE A 180 -10.54 3.51 -7.52
C ILE A 180 -10.49 2.16 -8.25
N ALA A 181 -9.33 1.50 -8.29
CA ALA A 181 -9.14 0.19 -8.90
C ALA A 181 -9.98 -0.89 -8.20
N ASN A 182 -10.03 -0.86 -6.87
CA ASN A 182 -10.78 -1.80 -6.04
C ASN A 182 -12.24 -1.39 -5.77
N ALA A 183 -12.73 -0.30 -6.38
CA ALA A 183 -14.15 0.02 -6.32
C ALA A 183 -14.98 -1.13 -6.89
N ARG A 184 -16.00 -1.58 -6.14
CA ARG A 184 -16.88 -2.69 -6.53
C ARG A 184 -17.74 -2.27 -7.75
N PRO A 185 -18.20 -3.22 -8.59
CA PRO A 185 -19.11 -2.91 -9.68
C PRO A 185 -20.32 -2.11 -9.21
N GLY A 186 -20.70 -1.07 -9.95
CA GLY A 186 -21.79 -0.17 -9.58
C GLY A 186 -21.38 1.00 -8.66
N TRP A 187 -20.21 0.98 -8.04
CA TRP A 187 -19.71 2.12 -7.26
C TRP A 187 -19.28 3.28 -8.17
N TYR A 188 -19.37 4.50 -7.64
CA TYR A 188 -18.98 5.70 -8.37
C TYR A 188 -17.56 6.14 -8.02
N TYR A 189 -16.87 6.68 -9.02
CA TYR A 189 -15.58 7.34 -8.87
C TYR A 189 -15.47 8.55 -9.80
N GLN A 190 -14.64 9.52 -9.45
CA GLN A 190 -14.32 10.65 -10.33
C GLN A 190 -13.18 10.25 -11.27
N ALA A 191 -13.39 10.45 -12.57
CA ALA A 191 -12.32 10.40 -13.55
C ALA A 191 -11.40 11.64 -13.39
N PRO A 192 -10.23 11.70 -14.06
CA PRO A 192 -9.25 12.76 -13.83
C PRO A 192 -9.78 14.21 -13.96
N GLY A 193 -10.81 14.43 -14.80
CA GLY A 193 -11.46 15.73 -14.97
C GLY A 193 -12.56 16.06 -13.94
N GLY A 194 -12.74 15.24 -12.90
CA GLY A 194 -13.74 15.42 -11.83
C GLY A 194 -15.15 14.89 -12.16
N GLN A 195 -15.36 14.39 -13.39
CA GLN A 195 -16.63 13.79 -13.79
C GLN A 195 -16.86 12.44 -13.11
N TRP A 196 -18.06 12.24 -12.57
CA TRP A 196 -18.46 10.97 -11.99
C TRP A 196 -18.63 9.90 -13.08
N ARG A 197 -18.08 8.72 -12.81
CA ARG A 197 -18.27 7.49 -13.59
C ARG A 197 -18.68 6.37 -12.65
N GLN A 198 -19.39 5.41 -13.19
CA GLN A 198 -19.73 4.18 -12.49
C GLN A 198 -18.74 3.09 -12.93
N LYS A 199 -18.30 2.27 -11.99
CA LYS A 199 -17.47 1.09 -12.22
C LYS A 199 -18.27 -0.02 -12.88
#